data_AF-A0A2G6EYJ7-F1
#
_entry.id   AF-A0A2G6EYJ7-F1
#
_cell.length_a   1.000
_cell.length_b   1.000
_cell.length_c   1.000
_cell.angle_alpha   90.00
_cell.angle_beta   90.00
_cell.angle_gamma   90.00
#
_symmetry.space_group_name_H-M   'P 1'
#
loop_
_entity.id
_entity.type
_entity.pdbx_description
1 polymer ?
#
loop_
_entity_poly.entity_id
_entity_poly.type
_entity_poly.pdbx_seq_one_letter_code
_entity_poly.pdbx_strand_id
1 'polypeptide(L)'
;MFGTVQEFNESYVIPIQKYDDKDAIEELKRKIYPFILRRIKKEVLKDLPDKIEKVIYVDMSPEHKKFYEERRLFYYNSLNKSMKEKGIDKTKFFILQALNELRHITSSPEIKKKNVVSSKKEVLIENIVEAIENNHKVLVFVNYISSIDNICNSLKKHNIKFLKMTGETKNRQNLVDKFQTDSRYKVFVMTLKTGGVGLNLTSADTIFIYDPWWNKTVENQAVDRAYRMGQDKTVFSYKLILKDSIEEKILKLQEMKSKLLDDLISEDNLSTKSLTKNDIEFILGS
;
A
#
# COMPACT_ATOMS: atom_id res chain seq x y z
N MET A 1 -26.05 -5.63 23.24
CA MET A 1 -24.62 -5.81 23.56
C MET A 1 -23.89 -4.48 23.69
N PHE A 2 -24.08 -3.56 22.75
CA PHE A 2 -23.36 -2.27 22.71
C PHE A 2 -24.24 -1.02 22.79
N GLY A 3 -25.56 -1.20 23.01
CA GLY A 3 -26.49 -0.08 23.05
C GLY A 3 -26.70 0.58 21.68
N THR A 4 -27.01 1.86 21.69
CA THR A 4 -27.09 2.72 20.50
C THR A 4 -25.71 3.08 19.96
N VAL A 5 -25.63 3.59 18.72
CA VAL A 5 -24.38 4.09 18.13
C VAL A 5 -23.77 5.20 18.99
N GLN A 6 -24.60 6.02 19.63
CA GLN A 6 -24.14 7.09 20.51
C GLN A 6 -23.51 6.53 21.79
N GLU A 7 -24.18 5.60 22.45
CA GLU A 7 -23.66 4.92 23.65
C GLU A 7 -22.37 4.15 23.36
N PHE A 8 -22.27 3.52 22.20
CA PHE A 8 -21.04 2.84 21.77
C PHE A 8 -19.87 3.83 21.56
N ASN A 9 -20.15 4.99 20.94
CA ASN A 9 -19.12 6.01 20.73
C ASN A 9 -18.62 6.60 22.05
N GLU A 10 -19.54 6.87 22.98
CA GLU A 10 -19.22 7.44 24.30
C GLU A 10 -18.49 6.43 25.20
N SER A 11 -18.90 5.16 25.17
CA SER A 11 -18.35 4.12 26.06
C SER A 11 -17.07 3.48 25.54
N TYR A 12 -16.86 3.47 24.22
CA TYR A 12 -15.72 2.80 23.60
C TYR A 12 -14.93 3.76 22.73
N VAL A 13 -15.47 4.26 21.62
CA VAL A 13 -14.69 4.95 20.58
C VAL A 13 -13.93 6.19 21.10
N ILE A 14 -14.59 7.05 21.87
CA ILE A 14 -13.97 8.27 22.41
C ILE A 14 -12.92 7.95 23.48
N PRO A 15 -13.21 7.14 24.53
CA PRO A 15 -12.21 6.69 25.51
C PRO A 15 -10.96 6.12 24.87
N ILE A 16 -11.16 5.24 23.90
CA ILE A 16 -10.11 4.56 23.14
C ILE A 16 -9.27 5.54 22.32
N GLN A 17 -9.89 6.33 21.44
CA GLN A 17 -9.13 7.13 20.47
C GLN A 17 -8.50 8.37 21.07
N LYS A 18 -9.09 8.92 22.13
CA LYS A 18 -8.69 10.21 22.70
C LYS A 18 -7.85 10.08 23.96
N TYR A 19 -8.08 9.03 24.76
CA TYR A 19 -7.45 8.89 26.08
C TYR A 19 -6.65 7.60 26.23
N ASP A 20 -6.57 6.75 25.20
CA ASP A 20 -5.82 5.48 25.23
C ASP A 20 -6.30 4.56 26.38
N ASP A 21 -7.61 4.56 26.64
CA ASP A 21 -8.23 3.89 27.80
C ASP A 21 -8.26 2.37 27.63
N LYS A 22 -7.27 1.68 28.23
CA LYS A 22 -7.06 0.22 28.14
C LYS A 22 -8.17 -0.63 28.75
N ASP A 23 -8.95 -0.11 29.68
CA ASP A 23 -10.04 -0.89 30.28
C ASP A 23 -11.24 -0.99 29.33
N ALA A 24 -11.54 0.11 28.64
CA ALA A 24 -12.55 0.15 27.58
C ALA A 24 -12.18 -0.80 26.42
N ILE A 25 -10.88 -0.88 26.08
CA ILE A 25 -10.34 -1.83 25.10
C ILE A 25 -10.66 -3.28 25.48
N GLU A 26 -10.27 -3.70 26.69
CA GLU A 26 -10.38 -5.10 27.12
C GLU A 26 -11.85 -5.53 27.30
N GLU A 27 -12.71 -4.62 27.77
CA GLU A 27 -14.14 -4.86 27.83
C GLU A 27 -14.74 -5.09 26.43
N LEU A 28 -14.37 -4.24 25.45
CA LEU A 28 -14.83 -4.38 24.07
C LEU A 28 -14.37 -5.71 23.47
N LYS A 29 -13.08 -6.07 23.64
CA LYS A 29 -12.52 -7.36 23.18
C LYS A 29 -13.31 -8.55 23.73
N ARG A 30 -13.58 -8.58 25.04
CA ARG A 30 -14.33 -9.65 25.70
C ARG A 30 -15.75 -9.79 25.15
N LYS A 31 -16.40 -8.68 24.79
CA LYS A 31 -17.74 -8.68 24.19
C LYS A 31 -17.74 -9.20 22.75
N ILE A 32 -16.73 -8.86 21.93
CA ILE A 32 -16.68 -9.29 20.52
C ILE A 32 -16.11 -10.70 20.34
N TYR A 33 -15.23 -11.17 21.23
CA TYR A 33 -14.48 -12.42 21.09
C TYR A 33 -15.35 -13.66 20.79
N PRO A 34 -16.51 -13.89 21.43
CA PRO A 34 -17.35 -15.07 21.16
C PRO A 34 -17.91 -15.14 19.73
N PHE A 35 -17.89 -14.01 19.02
CA PHE A 35 -18.41 -13.89 17.66
C PHE A 35 -17.31 -13.81 16.59
N ILE A 36 -16.03 -13.83 17.01
CA ILE A 36 -14.88 -13.74 16.11
C ILE A 36 -14.16 -15.10 16.08
N LEU A 37 -14.30 -15.82 14.96
CA LEU A 37 -13.45 -16.98 14.69
C LEU A 37 -12.22 -16.53 13.87
N ARG A 38 -11.08 -16.40 14.55
CA ARG A 38 -9.79 -16.05 13.92
C ARG A 38 -8.85 -17.26 13.98
N ARG A 39 -8.21 -17.58 12.86
CA ARG A 39 -7.14 -18.58 12.78
C ARG A 39 -5.94 -17.98 12.07
N ILE A 40 -4.74 -18.15 12.62
CA ILE A 40 -3.51 -17.66 11.97
C ILE A 40 -3.00 -18.74 11.02
N LYS A 41 -2.65 -18.38 9.78
CA LYS A 41 -2.21 -19.35 8.75
C LYS A 41 -1.10 -20.29 9.24
N LYS A 42 -0.15 -19.78 10.02
CA LYS A 42 0.97 -20.56 10.60
C LYS A 42 0.51 -21.61 11.62
N GLU A 43 -0.63 -21.40 12.29
CA GLU A 43 -1.19 -22.34 13.26
C GLU A 43 -1.96 -23.48 12.57
N VAL A 44 -2.47 -23.24 11.36
CA VAL A 44 -3.32 -24.18 10.62
C VAL A 44 -2.56 -24.92 9.52
N LEU A 45 -1.52 -24.31 8.94
CA LEU A 45 -0.73 -24.84 7.85
C LEU A 45 0.74 -24.89 8.28
N LYS A 46 1.14 -26.03 8.85
CA LYS A 46 2.49 -26.24 9.40
C LYS A 46 3.59 -26.34 8.33
N ASP A 47 3.20 -26.59 7.07
CA ASP A 47 4.11 -26.85 5.94
C ASP A 47 4.33 -25.63 5.03
N LEU A 48 3.84 -24.45 5.40
CA LEU A 48 4.13 -23.24 4.63
C LEU A 48 5.58 -22.77 4.89
N PRO A 49 6.36 -22.45 3.84
CA PRO A 49 7.69 -21.87 3.99
C PRO A 49 7.61 -20.47 4.62
N ASP A 50 8.76 -19.85 4.90
CA ASP A 50 8.74 -18.52 5.54
C ASP A 50 8.20 -17.43 4.60
N LYS A 51 7.63 -16.39 5.21
CA LYS A 51 7.30 -15.12 4.54
C LYS A 51 8.17 -14.02 5.14
N ILE A 52 8.96 -13.35 4.30
CA ILE A 52 9.86 -12.27 4.70
C ILE A 52 9.36 -10.95 4.11
N GLU A 53 9.08 -9.99 4.97
CA GLU A 53 8.62 -8.65 4.58
C GLU A 53 9.74 -7.63 4.82
N LYS A 54 10.07 -6.83 3.79
CA LYS A 54 11.12 -5.81 3.83
C LYS A 54 10.64 -4.50 3.22
N VAL A 55 11.17 -3.39 3.72
CA VAL A 55 10.97 -2.07 3.12
C VAL A 55 12.24 -1.69 2.37
N ILE A 56 12.09 -1.33 1.09
CA ILE A 56 13.15 -0.76 0.26
C ILE A 56 12.93 0.74 0.22
N TYR A 57 13.82 1.47 0.90
CA TYR A 57 13.82 2.92 0.85
C TYR A 57 14.58 3.41 -0.38
N VAL A 58 13.89 4.18 -1.22
CA VAL A 58 14.42 4.70 -2.48
C VAL A 58 14.74 6.18 -2.31
N ASP A 59 15.96 6.58 -2.66
CA ASP A 59 16.35 7.98 -2.73
C ASP A 59 15.80 8.63 -4.01
N MET A 60 15.30 9.86 -3.91
CA MET A 60 14.88 10.62 -5.09
C MET A 60 16.09 11.12 -5.87
N SER A 61 16.04 11.04 -7.20
CA SER A 61 16.96 11.79 -8.06
C SER A 61 16.77 13.30 -7.89
N PRO A 62 17.77 14.14 -8.23
CA PRO A 62 17.66 15.60 -8.10
C PRO A 62 16.44 16.19 -8.82
N GLU A 63 16.13 15.71 -10.02
CA GLU A 63 14.99 16.17 -10.83
C GLU A 63 13.66 15.75 -10.21
N HIS A 64 13.59 14.53 -9.68
CA HIS A 64 12.41 14.01 -9.01
C HIS A 64 12.14 14.76 -7.70
N LYS A 65 13.18 14.96 -6.89
CA LYS A 65 13.11 15.73 -5.64
C LYS A 65 12.67 17.17 -5.89
N LYS A 66 13.28 17.85 -6.87
CA LYS A 66 12.90 19.22 -7.24
C LYS A 66 11.43 19.33 -7.62
N PHE A 67 10.94 18.43 -8.47
CA PHE A 67 9.53 18.45 -8.90
C PHE A 67 8.57 18.09 -7.78
N TYR A 68 8.90 17.09 -6.97
CA TYR A 68 8.10 16.68 -5.82
C TYR A 68 7.95 17.82 -4.81
N GLU A 69 9.06 18.46 -4.42
CA GLU A 69 9.07 19.55 -3.44
C GLU A 69 8.34 20.81 -3.96
N GLU A 70 8.47 21.14 -5.24
CA GLU A 70 7.69 22.23 -5.88
C GLU A 70 6.18 22.01 -5.70
N ARG A 71 5.72 20.77 -5.93
CA ARG A 71 4.30 20.41 -5.78
C ARG A 71 3.88 20.32 -4.31
N ARG A 72 4.73 19.81 -3.42
CA ARG A 72 4.47 19.75 -1.98
C ARG A 72 4.27 21.15 -1.41
N LEU A 73 5.21 22.07 -1.67
CA LEU A 73 5.16 23.46 -1.21
C LEU A 73 3.93 24.20 -1.74
N PHE A 74 3.59 24.00 -3.02
CA PHE A 74 2.36 24.54 -3.59
C PHE A 74 1.11 24.12 -2.78
N TYR A 75 0.99 22.83 -2.47
CA TYR A 75 -0.16 22.32 -1.71
C TYR A 75 -0.15 22.80 -0.27
N TYR A 76 1.01 22.78 0.40
CA TYR A 76 1.17 23.25 1.76
C TYR A 76 0.71 24.71 1.91
N ASN A 77 1.20 25.60 1.04
CA ASN A 77 0.83 27.02 1.06
C ASN A 77 -0.67 27.24 0.77
N SER A 78 -1.20 26.53 -0.23
CA SER A 78 -2.61 26.64 -0.63
C SER A 78 -3.56 26.11 0.46
N LEU A 79 -3.16 25.04 1.16
CA LEU A 79 -3.91 24.47 2.27
C LEU A 79 -3.88 25.38 3.49
N ASN A 80 -2.72 25.92 3.85
CA ASN A 80 -2.60 26.87 4.95
C ASN A 80 -3.43 28.13 4.75
N LYS A 81 -3.52 28.64 3.53
CA LYS A 81 -4.42 29.75 3.19
C LYS A 81 -5.89 29.34 3.34
N SER A 82 -6.27 28.21 2.74
CA SER A 82 -7.67 27.73 2.73
C SER A 82 -8.19 27.37 4.13
N MET A 83 -7.34 26.78 4.98
CA MET A 83 -7.70 26.42 6.36
C MET A 83 -7.93 27.67 7.23
N LYS A 84 -7.16 28.74 7.03
CA LYS A 84 -7.37 30.03 7.72
C LYS A 84 -8.68 30.69 7.32
N GLU A 85 -9.09 30.58 6.05
CA GLU A 85 -10.28 31.26 5.52
C GLU A 85 -11.59 30.47 5.70
N LYS A 86 -11.56 29.13 5.56
CA LYS A 86 -12.78 28.31 5.39
C LYS A 86 -12.92 27.14 6.35
N GLY A 87 -11.92 26.88 7.20
CA GLY A 87 -11.89 25.72 8.10
C GLY A 87 -11.57 24.39 7.41
N ILE A 88 -11.34 23.34 8.21
CA ILE A 88 -10.81 22.05 7.73
C ILE A 88 -11.82 21.28 6.88
N ASP A 89 -13.09 21.29 7.27
CA ASP A 89 -14.14 20.47 6.63
C ASP A 89 -14.40 20.88 5.19
N LYS A 90 -14.34 22.19 4.90
CA LYS A 90 -14.45 22.74 3.54
C LYS A 90 -13.19 22.52 2.71
N THR A 91 -12.08 22.13 3.34
CA THR A 91 -10.76 21.94 2.71
C THR A 91 -10.44 20.46 2.44
N LYS A 92 -11.26 19.52 2.96
CA LYS A 92 -11.09 18.06 2.81
C LYS A 92 -10.87 17.60 1.37
N PHE A 93 -11.65 18.12 0.41
CA PHE A 93 -11.48 17.76 -1.00
C PHE A 93 -10.10 18.15 -1.55
N PHE A 94 -9.62 19.33 -1.18
CA PHE A 94 -8.32 19.83 -1.61
C PHE A 94 -7.16 19.04 -0.96
N ILE A 95 -7.33 18.60 0.29
CA ILE A 95 -6.37 17.67 0.94
C ILE A 95 -6.30 16.35 0.18
N LEU A 96 -7.45 15.74 -0.15
CA LEU A 96 -7.49 14.49 -0.91
C LEU A 96 -6.81 14.63 -2.27
N GLN A 97 -7.03 15.76 -2.95
CA GLN A 97 -6.37 16.07 -4.20
C GLN A 97 -4.85 16.14 -4.01
N ALA A 98 -4.37 16.85 -2.98
CA ALA A 98 -2.95 16.97 -2.67
C ALA A 98 -2.30 15.60 -2.39
N LEU A 99 -2.91 14.81 -1.50
CA LEU A 99 -2.41 13.48 -1.14
C LEU A 99 -2.35 12.55 -2.36
N ASN A 100 -3.39 12.54 -3.18
CA ASN A 100 -3.43 11.70 -4.37
C ASN A 100 -2.40 12.14 -5.41
N GLU A 101 -2.24 13.44 -5.62
CA GLU A 101 -1.26 13.98 -6.56
C GLU A 101 0.17 13.70 -6.12
N LEU A 102 0.51 13.95 -4.86
CA LEU A 102 1.87 13.71 -4.35
C LEU A 102 2.23 12.22 -4.40
N ARG A 103 1.29 11.33 -4.06
CA ARG A 103 1.48 9.87 -4.21
C ARG A 103 1.59 9.42 -5.67
N HIS A 104 0.93 10.11 -6.59
CA HIS A 104 1.10 9.80 -8.01
C HIS A 104 2.46 10.27 -8.51
N ILE A 105 2.94 11.43 -8.04
CA ILE A 105 4.28 11.95 -8.37
C ILE A 105 5.37 11.01 -7.86
N THR A 106 5.25 10.44 -6.65
CA THR A 106 6.25 9.46 -6.16
C THR A 106 6.36 8.23 -7.07
N SER A 107 5.25 7.84 -7.69
CA SER A 107 5.12 6.63 -8.52
C SER A 107 5.45 6.87 -9.99
N SER A 108 5.07 8.01 -10.56
CA SER A 108 5.20 8.30 -12.00
C SER A 108 5.21 9.82 -12.25
N PRO A 109 6.28 10.53 -11.87
CA PRO A 109 6.40 11.96 -12.11
C PRO A 109 6.37 12.28 -13.62
N GLU A 110 6.83 11.36 -14.47
CA GLU A 110 6.87 11.51 -15.93
C GLU A 110 5.49 11.80 -16.56
N ILE A 111 4.40 11.42 -15.90
CA ILE A 111 3.03 11.66 -16.39
C ILE A 111 2.70 13.15 -16.37
N LYS A 112 3.20 13.87 -15.36
CA LYS A 112 3.01 15.33 -15.22
C LYS A 112 4.17 16.12 -15.81
N LYS A 113 5.38 15.55 -15.78
CA LYS A 113 6.60 16.23 -16.22
C LYS A 113 7.52 15.23 -16.93
N LYS A 114 7.40 15.16 -18.26
CA LYS A 114 8.03 14.13 -19.12
C LYS A 114 9.55 13.94 -18.92
N ASN A 115 10.26 15.00 -18.51
CA ASN A 115 11.71 14.97 -18.28
C ASN A 115 12.11 14.56 -16.85
N VAL A 116 11.17 14.16 -16.01
CA VAL A 116 11.43 13.65 -14.67
C VAL A 116 11.09 12.16 -14.65
N VAL A 117 12.08 11.33 -14.35
CA VAL A 117 11.95 9.87 -14.28
C VAL A 117 11.64 9.43 -12.85
N SER A 118 10.71 8.49 -12.67
CA SER A 118 10.48 7.85 -11.38
C SER A 118 11.71 7.09 -10.88
N SER A 119 12.31 7.58 -9.79
CA SER A 119 13.40 6.87 -9.06
C SER A 119 12.94 5.50 -8.53
N LYS A 120 11.67 5.38 -8.11
CA LYS A 120 11.12 4.07 -7.68
C LYS A 120 11.10 3.07 -8.82
N LYS A 121 10.78 3.51 -10.03
CA LYS A 121 10.70 2.63 -11.21
C LYS A 121 12.08 2.11 -11.58
N GLU A 122 13.10 2.94 -11.51
CA GLU A 122 14.50 2.53 -11.77
C GLU A 122 14.91 1.42 -10.81
N VAL A 123 14.78 1.66 -9.51
CA VAL A 123 15.09 0.65 -8.47
C VAL A 123 14.24 -0.61 -8.64
N LEU A 124 12.94 -0.48 -8.93
CA LEU A 124 12.07 -1.64 -9.17
C LEU A 124 12.59 -2.49 -10.33
N ILE A 125 12.95 -1.86 -11.46
CA ILE A 125 13.39 -2.60 -12.65
C ILE A 125 14.73 -3.29 -12.39
N GLU A 126 15.67 -2.64 -11.70
CA GLU A 126 16.94 -3.25 -11.28
C GLU A 126 16.70 -4.51 -10.43
N ASN A 127 15.86 -4.40 -9.40
CA ASN A 127 15.52 -5.53 -8.52
C ASN A 127 14.77 -6.64 -9.27
N ILE A 128 13.93 -6.30 -10.25
CA ILE A 128 13.26 -7.30 -11.10
C ILE A 128 14.28 -8.06 -11.95
N VAL A 129 15.24 -7.35 -12.56
CA VAL A 129 16.29 -7.97 -13.37
C VAL A 129 17.09 -8.97 -12.53
N GLU A 130 17.56 -8.55 -11.36
CA GLU A 130 18.30 -9.40 -10.43
C GLU A 130 17.49 -10.63 -10.00
N ALA A 131 16.21 -10.44 -9.67
CA ALA A 131 15.34 -11.56 -9.29
C ALA A 131 15.18 -12.58 -10.43
N ILE A 132 15.01 -12.12 -11.67
CA ILE A 132 14.86 -13.00 -12.84
C ILE A 132 16.17 -13.75 -13.14
N GLU A 133 17.31 -13.10 -13.04
CA GLU A 133 18.63 -13.71 -13.21
C GLU A 133 18.86 -14.85 -12.19
N ASN A 134 18.35 -14.67 -10.97
CA ASN A 134 18.30 -15.69 -9.92
C ASN A 134 17.11 -16.66 -10.04
N ASN A 135 16.44 -16.68 -11.20
CA ASN A 135 15.35 -17.60 -11.57
C ASN A 135 14.06 -17.46 -10.72
N HIS A 136 13.88 -16.34 -10.00
CA HIS A 136 12.65 -16.05 -9.28
C HIS A 136 11.51 -15.62 -10.21
N LYS A 137 10.27 -15.74 -9.73
CA LYS A 137 9.07 -15.24 -10.40
C LYS A 137 8.49 -14.09 -9.58
N VAL A 138 8.25 -12.96 -10.25
CA VAL A 138 7.99 -11.68 -9.61
C VAL A 138 6.54 -11.24 -9.82
N LEU A 139 5.87 -10.87 -8.73
CA LEU A 139 4.64 -10.09 -8.75
C LEU A 139 4.95 -8.62 -8.47
N VAL A 140 4.32 -7.73 -9.23
CA VAL A 140 4.40 -6.28 -8.98
C VAL A 140 2.98 -5.75 -8.79
N PHE A 141 2.68 -5.28 -7.60
CA PHE A 141 1.43 -4.63 -7.27
C PHE A 141 1.57 -3.12 -7.39
N VAL A 142 0.64 -2.51 -8.13
CA VAL A 142 0.65 -1.07 -8.44
C VAL A 142 -0.75 -0.48 -8.24
N ASN A 143 -0.94 0.74 -7.73
CA ASN A 143 -2.30 1.32 -7.68
C ASN A 143 -2.66 2.12 -8.94
N TYR A 144 -1.68 2.81 -9.52
CA TYR A 144 -1.90 3.72 -10.65
C TYR A 144 -1.70 3.00 -12.00
N ILE A 145 -2.71 3.04 -12.87
CA ILE A 145 -2.66 2.43 -14.22
C ILE A 145 -1.50 3.02 -15.04
N SER A 146 -1.31 4.34 -14.96
CA SER A 146 -0.21 5.02 -15.64
C SER A 146 1.16 4.52 -15.20
N SER A 147 1.33 4.19 -13.93
CA SER A 147 2.55 3.57 -13.41
C SER A 147 2.75 2.15 -13.94
N ILE A 148 1.68 1.36 -14.08
CA ILE A 148 1.74 0.05 -14.73
C ILE A 148 2.27 0.19 -16.15
N ASP A 149 1.73 1.12 -16.95
CA ASP A 149 2.17 1.28 -18.34
C ASP A 149 3.64 1.71 -18.43
N ASN A 150 4.11 2.58 -17.52
CA ASN A 150 5.53 2.97 -17.44
C ASN A 150 6.46 1.81 -17.05
N ILE A 151 6.04 0.98 -16.09
CA ILE A 151 6.78 -0.23 -15.69
C ILE A 151 6.83 -1.21 -16.87
N CYS A 152 5.68 -1.50 -17.50
CA CYS A 152 5.59 -2.38 -18.66
C CYS A 152 6.47 -1.91 -19.82
N ASN A 153 6.52 -0.60 -20.10
CA ASN A 153 7.40 -0.04 -21.13
C ASN A 153 8.88 -0.24 -20.78
N SER A 154 9.25 -0.12 -19.50
CA SER A 154 10.62 -0.37 -19.04
C SER A 154 10.96 -1.86 -19.16
N LEU A 155 10.08 -2.76 -18.74
CA LEU A 155 10.26 -4.22 -18.93
C LEU A 155 10.48 -4.60 -20.41
N LYS A 156 9.72 -3.98 -21.35
CA LYS A 156 9.95 -4.18 -22.79
C LYS A 156 11.34 -3.76 -23.24
N LYS A 157 11.84 -2.61 -22.77
CA LYS A 157 13.19 -2.12 -23.11
C LYS A 157 14.28 -3.06 -22.63
N HIS A 158 14.05 -3.75 -21.52
CA HIS A 158 14.94 -4.80 -21.00
C HIS A 158 14.69 -6.19 -21.60
N ASN A 159 13.85 -6.31 -22.65
CA ASN A 159 13.45 -7.57 -23.27
C ASN A 159 12.84 -8.61 -22.30
N ILE A 160 12.23 -8.14 -21.21
CA ILE A 160 11.59 -8.99 -20.21
C ILE A 160 10.15 -9.28 -20.64
N LYS A 161 9.80 -10.56 -20.72
CA LYS A 161 8.41 -10.99 -20.94
C LYS A 161 7.62 -10.89 -19.63
N PHE A 162 6.47 -10.23 -19.71
CA PHE A 162 5.60 -10.01 -18.56
C PHE A 162 4.13 -10.19 -18.92
N LEU A 163 3.31 -10.33 -17.90
CA LEU A 163 1.86 -10.27 -17.97
C LEU A 163 1.37 -9.00 -17.26
N LYS A 164 0.25 -8.44 -17.72
CA LYS A 164 -0.40 -7.26 -17.15
C LYS A 164 -1.86 -7.58 -16.82
N MET A 165 -2.32 -7.23 -15.63
CA MET A 165 -3.74 -7.35 -15.25
C MET A 165 -4.25 -6.10 -14.52
N THR A 166 -5.24 -5.44 -15.13
CA THR A 166 -5.95 -4.27 -14.60
C THR A 166 -7.42 -4.57 -14.35
N GLY A 167 -8.17 -3.63 -13.78
CA GLY A 167 -9.61 -3.79 -13.55
C GLY A 167 -10.41 -4.14 -14.80
N GLU A 168 -9.98 -3.62 -15.95
CA GLU A 168 -10.59 -3.82 -17.27
C GLU A 168 -10.28 -5.18 -17.89
N THR A 169 -9.39 -5.97 -17.29
CA THR A 169 -9.01 -7.29 -17.80
C THR A 169 -10.17 -8.27 -17.63
N LYS A 170 -10.69 -8.75 -18.77
CA LYS A 170 -11.78 -9.74 -18.83
C LYS A 170 -11.29 -11.17 -18.53
N ASN A 171 -10.28 -11.65 -19.27
CA ASN A 171 -9.81 -13.03 -19.16
C ASN A 171 -8.68 -13.19 -18.13
N ARG A 172 -9.02 -12.97 -16.85
CA ARG A 172 -8.04 -12.99 -15.74
C ARG A 172 -7.45 -14.38 -15.51
N GLN A 173 -8.28 -15.43 -15.59
CA GLN A 173 -7.85 -16.81 -15.35
C GLN A 173 -6.77 -17.23 -16.34
N ASN A 174 -6.92 -16.93 -17.64
CA ASN A 174 -5.91 -17.27 -18.63
C ASN A 174 -4.55 -16.63 -18.36
N LEU A 175 -4.50 -15.40 -17.82
CA LEU A 175 -3.25 -14.76 -17.44
C LEU A 175 -2.62 -15.44 -16.22
N VAL A 176 -3.44 -15.81 -15.24
CA VAL A 176 -2.98 -16.55 -14.06
C VAL A 176 -2.42 -17.91 -14.46
N ASP A 177 -3.13 -18.65 -15.32
CA ASP A 177 -2.69 -19.96 -15.80
C ASP A 177 -1.37 -19.84 -16.57
N LYS A 178 -1.24 -18.82 -17.44
CA LYS A 178 0.02 -18.52 -18.13
C LYS A 178 1.15 -18.20 -17.16
N PHE A 179 0.90 -17.36 -16.15
CA PHE A 179 1.91 -17.03 -15.16
C PHE A 179 2.35 -18.26 -14.36
N GLN A 180 1.42 -19.16 -14.03
CA GLN A 180 1.71 -20.36 -13.27
C GLN A 180 2.50 -21.39 -14.10
N THR A 181 2.10 -21.61 -15.35
CA THR A 181 2.59 -22.75 -16.18
C THR A 181 3.70 -22.41 -17.18
N ASP A 182 3.78 -21.18 -17.67
CA ASP A 182 4.73 -20.79 -18.71
C ASP A 182 5.96 -20.10 -18.09
N SER A 183 7.11 -20.77 -18.15
CA SER A 183 8.37 -20.30 -17.57
C SER A 183 8.89 -19.00 -18.19
N ARG A 184 8.41 -18.63 -19.38
CA ARG A 184 8.83 -17.41 -20.09
C ARG A 184 8.27 -16.14 -19.44
N TYR A 185 7.14 -16.23 -18.74
CA TYR A 185 6.51 -15.08 -18.08
C TYR A 185 6.96 -15.01 -16.62
N LYS A 186 8.11 -14.36 -16.40
CA LYS A 186 8.71 -14.23 -15.07
C LYS A 186 8.16 -13.08 -14.26
N VAL A 187 7.47 -12.11 -14.88
CA VAL A 187 6.93 -10.93 -14.21
C VAL A 187 5.43 -10.82 -14.46
N PHE A 188 4.66 -10.55 -13.40
CA PHE A 188 3.24 -10.23 -13.50
C PHE A 188 2.95 -8.91 -12.80
N VAL A 189 2.63 -7.88 -13.59
CA VAL A 189 2.26 -6.55 -13.09
C VAL A 189 0.74 -6.45 -12.98
N MET A 190 0.22 -6.08 -11.81
CA MET A 190 -1.23 -5.97 -11.60
C MET A 190 -1.62 -4.84 -10.69
N THR A 191 -2.89 -4.40 -10.81
CA THR A 191 -3.39 -3.44 -9.84
C THR A 191 -3.63 -4.09 -8.48
N LEU A 192 -3.39 -3.37 -7.38
CA LEU A 192 -3.63 -3.93 -6.04
C LEU A 192 -5.09 -4.38 -5.87
N LYS A 193 -6.04 -3.63 -6.45
CA LYS A 193 -7.47 -3.97 -6.44
C LYS A 193 -7.80 -5.27 -7.19
N THR A 194 -7.09 -5.59 -8.28
CA THR A 194 -7.32 -6.87 -9.00
C THR A 194 -6.57 -8.03 -8.37
N GLY A 195 -5.51 -7.77 -7.61
CA GLY A 195 -4.84 -8.74 -6.75
C GLY A 195 -5.68 -9.24 -5.56
N GLY A 196 -6.67 -8.47 -5.12
CA GLY A 196 -7.56 -8.84 -4.00
C GLY A 196 -8.64 -9.88 -4.32
N VAL A 197 -8.85 -10.22 -5.60
CA VAL A 197 -9.84 -11.21 -6.05
C VAL A 197 -9.24 -12.61 -5.92
N GLY A 198 -10.06 -13.67 -5.81
CA GLY A 198 -9.75 -15.08 -5.53
C GLY A 198 -8.64 -15.85 -6.29
N LEU A 199 -7.59 -15.19 -6.80
CA LEU A 199 -6.56 -15.76 -7.66
C LEU A 199 -5.53 -16.58 -6.88
N ASN A 200 -4.97 -17.60 -7.53
CA ASN A 200 -3.86 -18.41 -7.02
C ASN A 200 -2.58 -18.04 -7.78
N LEU A 201 -1.58 -17.49 -7.09
CA LEU A 201 -0.34 -16.98 -7.68
C LEU A 201 0.91 -17.59 -7.02
N THR A 202 0.80 -18.82 -6.51
CA THR A 202 1.86 -19.56 -5.81
C THR A 202 3.18 -19.72 -6.59
N SER A 203 3.18 -19.64 -7.93
CA SER A 203 4.44 -19.64 -8.69
C SER A 203 5.38 -18.48 -8.37
N ALA A 204 4.88 -17.38 -7.79
CA ALA A 204 5.71 -16.26 -7.38
C ALA A 204 6.27 -16.43 -5.98
N ASP A 205 7.56 -16.18 -5.86
CA ASP A 205 8.34 -16.18 -4.63
C ASP A 205 8.86 -14.77 -4.29
N THR A 206 8.78 -13.82 -5.22
CA THR A 206 9.19 -12.42 -5.02
C THR A 206 8.03 -11.48 -5.34
N ILE A 207 7.76 -10.55 -4.45
CA ILE A 207 6.64 -9.61 -4.54
C ILE A 207 7.16 -8.20 -4.30
N PHE A 208 6.82 -7.27 -5.19
CA PHE A 208 7.05 -5.84 -5.01
C PHE A 208 5.71 -5.12 -4.86
N ILE A 209 5.52 -4.42 -3.76
CA ILE A 209 4.47 -3.41 -3.57
C ILE A 209 5.08 -2.09 -4.02
N TYR A 210 4.77 -1.69 -5.26
CA TYR A 210 5.38 -0.53 -5.89
C TYR A 210 4.96 0.75 -5.18
N ASP A 211 3.66 0.97 -4.99
CA ASP A 211 3.10 2.14 -4.33
C ASP A 211 2.18 1.70 -3.20
N PRO A 212 2.61 1.81 -1.92
CA PRO A 212 1.88 1.23 -0.81
C PRO A 212 0.54 1.92 -0.58
N TRP A 213 -0.44 1.13 -0.18
CA TRP A 213 -1.77 1.59 0.20
C TRP A 213 -1.80 2.01 1.67
N TRP A 214 -2.69 2.93 1.97
CA TRP A 214 -3.05 3.34 3.33
C TRP A 214 -3.56 2.21 4.26
N ASN A 215 -3.91 1.05 3.73
CA ASN A 215 -4.63 -0.04 4.38
C ASN A 215 -3.78 -1.30 4.19
N LYS A 216 -3.10 -1.71 5.26
CA LYS A 216 -2.23 -2.89 5.28
C LYS A 216 -2.99 -4.19 4.97
N THR A 217 -4.28 -4.29 5.31
CA THR A 217 -5.09 -5.50 5.06
C THR A 217 -5.19 -5.79 3.56
N VAL A 218 -5.35 -4.77 2.72
CA VAL A 218 -5.42 -4.94 1.26
C VAL A 218 -4.08 -5.44 0.71
N GLU A 219 -2.96 -4.93 1.21
CA GLU A 219 -1.62 -5.39 0.84
C GLU A 219 -1.37 -6.83 1.29
N ASN A 220 -1.69 -7.14 2.55
CA ASN A 220 -1.55 -8.48 3.11
C ASN A 220 -2.39 -9.48 2.32
N GLN A 221 -3.62 -9.12 1.95
CA GLN A 221 -4.49 -9.96 1.13
C GLN A 221 -3.92 -10.22 -0.27
N ALA A 222 -3.23 -9.25 -0.86
CA ALA A 222 -2.58 -9.39 -2.15
C ALA A 222 -1.34 -10.31 -2.06
N VAL A 223 -0.49 -10.11 -1.04
CA VAL A 223 0.67 -10.96 -0.75
C VAL A 223 0.25 -12.41 -0.46
N ASP A 224 -0.85 -12.57 0.27
CA ASP A 224 -1.44 -13.86 0.64
C ASP A 224 -1.92 -14.70 -0.56
N ARG A 225 -1.96 -14.15 -1.77
CA ARG A 225 -2.27 -14.89 -3.01
C ARG A 225 -1.09 -15.69 -3.55
N ALA A 226 0.13 -15.21 -3.28
CA ALA A 226 1.36 -15.96 -3.54
C ALA A 226 1.76 -16.79 -2.31
N TYR A 227 1.52 -16.27 -1.10
CA TYR A 227 1.74 -17.00 0.15
C TYR A 227 0.51 -17.84 0.54
N ARG A 228 0.31 -18.93 -0.21
CA ARG A 228 -0.84 -19.83 -0.07
C ARG A 228 -0.40 -21.29 -0.14
N MET A 229 -1.28 -22.19 0.30
CA MET A 229 -1.11 -23.65 0.14
C MET A 229 -0.71 -23.99 -1.30
N GLY A 230 0.36 -24.78 -1.45
CA GLY A 230 1.00 -25.06 -2.75
C GLY A 230 2.21 -24.17 -3.06
N GLN A 231 2.60 -23.28 -2.14
CA GLN A 231 3.88 -22.59 -2.15
C GLN A 231 4.96 -23.48 -1.54
N ASP A 232 6.06 -23.67 -2.26
CA ASP A 232 7.22 -24.49 -1.85
C ASP A 232 8.48 -23.66 -1.56
N LYS A 233 8.44 -22.34 -1.82
CA LYS A 233 9.55 -21.42 -1.60
C LYS A 233 9.23 -20.34 -0.58
N THR A 234 10.27 -19.87 0.12
CA THR A 234 10.20 -18.66 0.93
C THR A 234 9.71 -17.49 0.07
N VAL A 235 8.67 -16.81 0.53
CA VAL A 235 8.08 -15.67 -0.18
C VAL A 235 8.66 -14.37 0.38
N PHE A 236 9.32 -13.61 -0.49
CA PHE A 236 9.83 -12.28 -0.18
C PHE A 236 8.86 -11.21 -0.65
N SER A 237 8.46 -10.31 0.25
CA SER A 237 7.62 -9.17 -0.05
C SER A 237 8.37 -7.88 0.26
N TYR A 238 8.56 -7.06 -0.77
CA TYR A 238 9.29 -5.80 -0.72
C TYR A 238 8.34 -4.64 -0.94
N LYS A 239 8.30 -3.71 0.01
CA LYS A 239 7.55 -2.45 -0.12
C LYS A 239 8.50 -1.34 -0.51
N LEU A 240 8.27 -0.71 -1.67
CA LEU A 240 9.07 0.44 -2.10
C LEU A 240 8.51 1.71 -1.48
N ILE A 241 9.36 2.44 -0.76
CA ILE A 241 9.05 3.73 -0.14
C ILE A 241 10.03 4.76 -0.64
N LEU A 242 9.52 5.81 -1.28
CA LEU A 242 10.37 6.96 -1.64
C LEU A 242 10.66 7.77 -0.38
N LYS A 243 11.95 7.96 -0.06
CA LYS A 243 12.39 8.75 1.10
C LYS A 243 12.04 10.23 0.94
N ASP A 244 11.97 10.95 2.05
CA ASP A 244 11.63 12.38 2.12
C ASP A 244 10.29 12.69 1.44
N SER A 245 9.37 11.72 1.40
CA SER A 245 8.12 11.82 0.66
C SER A 245 6.90 11.58 1.52
N ILE A 246 5.75 11.85 0.92
CA ILE A 246 4.45 11.54 1.48
C ILE A 246 4.34 10.06 1.83
N GLU A 247 4.94 9.14 1.06
CA GLU A 247 4.86 7.71 1.35
C GLU A 247 5.53 7.34 2.67
N GLU A 248 6.73 7.89 2.92
CA GLU A 248 7.46 7.67 4.16
C GLU A 248 6.71 8.25 5.36
N LYS A 249 6.16 9.46 5.21
CA LYS A 249 5.35 10.11 6.26
C LYS A 249 4.08 9.31 6.54
N ILE A 250 3.42 8.78 5.51
CA ILE A 250 2.25 7.91 5.68
C ILE A 250 2.62 6.63 6.43
N LEU A 251 3.73 6.00 6.08
CA LEU A 251 4.19 4.79 6.75
C LEU A 251 4.46 5.05 8.24
N LYS A 252 5.14 6.16 8.56
CA LYS A 252 5.37 6.59 9.95
C LYS A 252 4.06 6.83 10.70
N LEU A 253 3.09 7.52 10.08
CA LEU A 253 1.76 7.72 10.68
C LEU A 253 1.02 6.41 10.90
N GLN A 254 1.11 5.46 9.95
CA GLN A 254 0.54 4.13 10.11
C GLN A 254 1.18 3.39 11.27
N GLU A 255 2.49 3.47 11.46
CA GLU A 255 3.17 2.82 12.59
C GLU A 255 2.78 3.45 13.93
N MET A 256 2.70 4.78 14.00
CA MET A 256 2.23 5.50 15.18
C MET A 256 0.79 5.11 15.55
N LYS A 257 -0.11 5.06 14.56
CA LYS A 257 -1.53 4.73 14.76
C LYS A 257 -1.78 3.23 14.92
N SER A 258 -0.98 2.36 14.29
CA SER A 258 -1.06 0.89 14.47
C SER A 258 -0.69 0.51 15.89
N LYS A 259 0.32 1.14 16.51
CA LYS A 259 0.64 0.88 17.92
C LYS A 259 -0.52 1.20 18.87
N LEU A 260 -1.30 2.24 18.55
CA LEU A 260 -2.52 2.61 19.28
C LEU A 260 -3.69 1.67 18.98
N LEU A 261 -3.75 1.10 17.77
CA LEU A 261 -4.82 0.21 17.30
C LEU A 261 -4.56 -1.28 17.54
N ASP A 262 -3.31 -1.72 17.72
CA ASP A 262 -2.97 -3.11 18.07
C ASP A 262 -3.45 -3.44 19.49
N ASP A 263 -3.56 -2.42 20.36
CA ASP A 263 -4.26 -2.56 21.62
C ASP A 263 -5.77 -2.78 21.39
N LEU A 264 -6.34 -2.35 20.25
CA LEU A 264 -7.78 -2.28 19.97
C LEU A 264 -8.23 -3.06 18.73
N ILE A 265 -8.62 -4.30 18.93
CA ILE A 265 -9.17 -5.17 17.89
C ILE A 265 -10.29 -4.46 17.11
N SER A 266 -10.00 -3.94 15.91
CA SER A 266 -10.77 -4.15 14.67
C SER A 266 -10.15 -3.41 13.48
N GLU A 267 -10.17 -4.10 12.35
CA GLU A 267 -9.80 -3.61 11.03
C GLU A 267 -10.69 -2.45 10.56
N ASP A 268 -10.18 -1.80 9.52
CA ASP A 268 -10.85 -0.90 8.60
C ASP A 268 -11.10 0.55 9.05
N ASN A 269 -10.10 1.34 8.63
CA ASN A 269 -10.22 2.64 7.96
C ASN A 269 -9.35 3.71 8.62
N LEU A 270 -8.09 3.78 8.19
CA LEU A 270 -7.50 5.09 7.87
C LEU A 270 -8.27 5.69 6.69
N SER A 271 -9.55 5.97 6.92
CA SER A 271 -10.31 6.87 6.08
C SER A 271 -9.72 8.24 6.34
N THR A 272 -9.51 8.98 5.27
CA THR A 272 -9.23 10.42 5.27
C THR A 272 -10.23 11.24 6.10
N LYS A 273 -11.34 10.63 6.55
CA LYS A 273 -12.28 11.15 7.55
C LYS A 273 -11.65 11.42 8.93
N SER A 274 -10.50 10.82 9.31
CA SER A 274 -9.87 11.03 10.63
C SER A 274 -8.57 11.84 10.63
N LEU A 275 -8.17 12.44 9.49
CA LEU A 275 -6.96 13.25 9.44
C LEU A 275 -7.15 14.58 10.18
N THR A 276 -6.37 14.79 11.24
CA THR A 276 -6.35 16.01 12.03
C THR A 276 -5.49 17.09 11.35
N LYS A 277 -5.57 18.34 11.85
CA LYS A 277 -4.67 19.42 11.41
C LYS A 277 -3.19 19.04 11.62
N ASN A 278 -2.89 18.37 12.74
CA ASN A 278 -1.52 17.93 13.06
C ASN A 278 -1.04 16.84 12.10
N ASP A 279 -1.92 15.92 11.69
CA ASP A 279 -1.59 14.92 10.67
C ASP A 279 -1.24 15.60 9.33
N ILE A 280 -1.98 16.64 8.94
CA ILE A 280 -1.73 17.39 7.70
C ILE A 280 -0.40 18.13 7.78
N GLU A 281 -0.12 18.78 8.91
CA GLU A 281 1.15 19.47 9.14
C GLU A 281 2.31 18.47 9.10
N PHE A 282 2.16 17.30 9.72
CA PHE A 282 3.16 16.24 9.65
C PHE A 282 3.41 15.77 8.22
N ILE A 283 2.34 15.49 7.45
CA ILE A 283 2.43 14.96 6.08
C ILE A 283 3.01 15.99 5.10
N LEU A 284 2.53 17.23 5.15
CA LEU A 284 2.81 18.24 4.11
C LEU A 284 3.78 19.33 4.55
N GLY A 285 3.93 19.54 5.86
CA GLY A 285 4.90 20.48 6.43
C GLY A 285 6.34 19.99 6.26
N SER A 286 7.28 20.79 6.79
CA SER A 286 8.74 20.54 6.78
C SER A 286 9.08 19.15 7.29
#